data_AF-W7YMZ4-F1
#
_entry.id   AF-W7YMZ4-F1
#
_cell.length_a   1.000
_cell.length_b   1.000
_cell.length_c   1.000
_cell.angle_alpha   90.00
_cell.angle_beta   90.00
_cell.angle_gamma   90.00
#
_symmetry.space_group_name_H-M   'P 1'
#
loop_
_entity.id
_entity.type
_entity.pdbx_description
1 polymer ?
#
loop_
_entity_poly.entity_id
_entity_poly.type
_entity_poly.pdbx_seq_one_letter_code
_entity_poly.pdbx_strand_id
1 'polypeptide(L)'
;MLADDVLYFTDGDGLVALDASEKNDKKRWDDYHLRFPDEKNKEESEPELLSEEYRTPMGEKFDEQDVLGDFVVYIRTKNAKGKQIAIKFNMPGRVVLYNGEVVKDNKIEGYTIKKDFEKIYLRAEKIKPEDDE
;
A
#
# COMPACT_ATOMS: atom_id res chain seq x y z
N MET A 1 -7.77 -48.43 -6.81
CA MET A 1 -6.72 -47.40 -6.64
C MET A 1 -7.44 -46.06 -6.76
N LEU A 2 -7.76 -45.45 -5.62
CA LEU A 2 -7.08 -44.27 -5.05
C LEU A 2 -7.27 -43.03 -5.95
N ALA A 3 -7.81 -41.88 -5.55
CA ALA A 3 -8.36 -41.39 -4.29
C ALA A 3 -9.19 -40.12 -4.60
N ASP A 4 -10.21 -39.87 -3.78
CA ASP A 4 -10.80 -38.53 -3.55
C ASP A 4 -9.70 -37.58 -3.06
N ASP A 5 -9.49 -36.43 -3.71
CA ASP A 5 -8.72 -35.33 -3.13
C ASP A 5 -9.63 -34.11 -2.94
N VAL A 6 -10.27 -34.20 -1.79
CA VAL A 6 -10.99 -33.17 -1.04
C VAL A 6 -10.06 -31.97 -0.82
N LEU A 7 -10.56 -30.76 -1.11
CA LEU A 7 -9.89 -29.52 -0.73
C LEU A 7 -9.97 -29.35 0.79
N TYR A 8 -8.87 -29.63 1.48
CA TYR A 8 -8.70 -29.35 2.90
C TYR A 8 -8.45 -27.86 3.12
N PHE A 9 -9.49 -27.13 3.50
CA PHE A 9 -9.32 -25.86 4.20
C PHE A 9 -9.16 -26.16 5.68
N THR A 10 -7.94 -26.04 6.19
CA THR A 10 -7.67 -26.06 7.63
C THR A 10 -8.09 -24.70 8.20
N ASP A 11 -9.38 -24.55 8.47
CA ASP A 11 -9.84 -23.65 9.53
C ASP A 11 -9.90 -24.48 10.81
N GLY A 12 -9.14 -24.08 11.81
CA GLY A 12 -9.11 -24.79 13.08
C GLY A 12 -10.39 -24.52 13.86
N ASP A 13 -11.43 -25.34 13.64
CA ASP A 13 -12.34 -25.86 14.66
C ASP A 13 -13.37 -26.81 14.02
N GLY A 14 -13.36 -28.09 14.43
CA GLY A 14 -14.51 -28.99 14.30
C GLY A 14 -14.86 -29.53 12.90
N LEU A 15 -14.33 -30.71 12.56
CA LEU A 15 -14.86 -31.55 11.46
C LEU A 15 -16.32 -31.96 11.74
N VAL A 16 -17.28 -31.45 10.97
CA VAL A 16 -18.64 -31.99 10.92
C VAL A 16 -18.73 -32.90 9.69
N ALA A 17 -18.74 -34.21 9.93
CA ALA A 17 -19.02 -35.19 8.90
C ALA A 17 -20.50 -35.09 8.50
N LEU A 18 -20.76 -34.59 7.29
CA LEU A 18 -22.09 -34.65 6.68
C LEU A 18 -22.19 -35.95 5.90
N ASP A 19 -22.81 -36.94 6.53
CA ASP A 19 -23.27 -38.19 5.92
C ASP A 19 -24.20 -37.84 4.76
N ALA A 20 -23.75 -38.08 3.53
CA ALA A 20 -24.52 -37.83 2.32
C ALA A 20 -25.49 -38.99 2.09
N SER A 21 -26.51 -39.09 2.93
CA SER A 21 -27.66 -39.96 2.68
C SER A 21 -28.96 -39.20 2.92
N GLU A 22 -29.82 -39.31 1.90
CA GLU A 22 -31.25 -39.00 1.90
C GLU A 22 -31.72 -37.56 1.55
N LYS A 23 -32.10 -37.47 0.27
CA LYS A 23 -33.42 -37.01 -0.21
C LYS A 23 -33.78 -35.55 0.07
N ASN A 24 -33.53 -34.75 -0.97
CA ASN A 24 -34.52 -33.91 -1.66
C ASN A 24 -35.77 -33.53 -0.84
N ASP A 25 -35.69 -32.49 -0.04
CA ASP A 25 -36.86 -31.70 0.35
C ASP A 25 -36.59 -30.21 0.07
N LYS A 26 -37.15 -29.77 -1.05
CA LYS A 26 -36.96 -28.46 -1.67
C LYS A 26 -37.85 -27.42 -1.00
N LYS A 27 -37.76 -27.29 0.34
CA LYS A 27 -38.68 -26.40 1.08
C LYS A 27 -38.14 -25.90 2.43
N ARG A 28 -36.93 -25.33 2.43
CA ARG A 28 -36.39 -24.67 3.64
C ARG A 28 -35.46 -23.47 3.38
N TRP A 29 -35.72 -22.73 2.30
CA TRP A 29 -34.92 -21.55 1.93
C TRP A 29 -35.46 -20.20 2.43
N ASP A 30 -36.59 -20.17 3.15
CA ASP A 30 -37.21 -18.91 3.58
C ASP A 30 -36.94 -18.52 5.05
N ASP A 31 -36.29 -19.39 5.84
CA ASP A 31 -36.07 -19.17 7.29
C ASP A 31 -34.58 -19.06 7.65
N TYR A 32 -33.78 -18.51 6.75
CA TYR A 32 -32.44 -18.03 7.08
C TYR A 32 -32.34 -16.57 6.70
N HIS A 33 -33.07 -15.73 7.43
CA HIS A 33 -32.54 -14.41 7.74
C HIS A 33 -31.34 -14.64 8.66
N LEU A 34 -30.22 -15.09 8.07
CA LEU A 34 -28.89 -14.90 8.64
C LEU A 34 -28.82 -13.39 8.86
N ARG A 35 -29.08 -12.97 10.09
CA ARG A 35 -28.47 -11.78 10.64
C ARG A 35 -26.99 -12.10 10.61
N PHE A 36 -26.34 -11.84 9.48
CA PHE A 36 -24.93 -11.52 9.49
C PHE A 36 -24.81 -10.45 10.58
N PRO A 37 -24.12 -10.71 11.70
CA PRO A 37 -23.75 -9.59 12.56
C PRO A 37 -22.98 -8.66 11.63
N ASP A 38 -23.56 -7.51 11.31
CA ASP A 38 -23.06 -6.49 10.39
C ASP A 38 -21.55 -6.60 10.35
N GLU A 39 -21.06 -7.20 9.26
CA GLU A 39 -19.66 -7.52 9.10
C GLU A 39 -18.96 -6.19 9.18
N LYS A 40 -18.40 -5.96 10.37
CA LYS A 40 -17.62 -4.82 10.84
C LYS A 40 -17.56 -3.70 9.83
N ASN A 41 -18.04 -2.52 10.24
CA ASN A 41 -17.37 -1.26 9.91
C ASN A 41 -15.85 -1.48 9.99
N LYS A 42 -15.25 -1.96 8.90
CA LYS A 42 -13.89 -1.63 8.52
C LYS A 42 -14.05 -0.17 8.22
N GLU A 43 -13.90 0.65 9.27
CA GLU A 43 -13.47 2.03 9.10
C GLU A 43 -12.51 1.98 7.93
N GLU A 44 -12.93 2.55 6.81
CA GLU A 44 -12.13 2.58 5.61
C GLU A 44 -11.03 3.59 5.94
N SER A 45 -10.07 3.15 6.75
CA SER A 45 -9.14 4.04 7.40
C SER A 45 -8.41 4.82 6.32
N GLU A 46 -8.32 6.12 6.54
CA GLU A 46 -7.65 7.01 5.63
C GLU A 46 -6.20 6.54 5.44
N PRO A 47 -5.65 6.66 4.21
CA PRO A 47 -4.26 6.32 3.96
C PRO A 47 -3.36 7.25 4.80
N GLU A 48 -2.51 6.65 5.64
CA GLU A 48 -1.62 7.40 6.51
C GLU A 48 -0.15 7.13 6.16
N LEU A 49 0.64 8.19 6.04
CA LEU A 49 2.09 8.11 5.94
C LEU A 49 2.68 8.09 7.36
N LEU A 50 3.22 6.95 7.77
CA LEU A 50 3.76 6.75 9.12
C LEU A 50 5.18 7.30 9.29
N SER A 51 6.00 7.19 8.26
CA SER A 51 7.39 7.67 8.30
C SER A 51 7.97 7.85 6.90
N GLU A 52 8.86 8.83 6.79
CA GLU A 52 9.73 9.06 5.64
C GLU A 52 11.20 8.98 6.10
N GLU A 53 12.05 8.32 5.33
CA GLU A 53 13.48 8.25 5.60
C GLU A 53 14.28 8.39 4.31
N TYR A 54 15.24 9.32 4.31
CA TYR A 54 16.07 9.63 3.15
C TYR A 54 17.40 8.88 3.22
N ARG A 55 17.77 8.21 2.13
CA ARG A 55 19.05 7.50 2.03
C ARG A 55 19.71 7.64 0.68
N THR A 56 21.05 7.60 0.65
CA THR A 56 21.82 7.56 -0.58
C THR A 56 21.50 6.28 -1.37
N PRO A 57 21.85 6.19 -2.67
CA PRO A 57 21.72 4.95 -3.44
C PRO A 57 22.51 3.79 -2.82
N MET A 58 23.57 4.10 -2.07
CA MET A 58 24.38 3.14 -1.31
C MET A 58 23.74 2.71 0.02
N GLY A 59 22.62 3.34 0.43
CA GLY A 59 21.85 2.97 1.61
C GLY A 59 22.25 3.70 2.90
N GLU A 60 23.10 4.72 2.80
CA GLU A 60 23.50 5.57 3.93
C GLU A 60 22.43 6.62 4.21
N LYS A 61 22.10 6.84 5.48
CA LYS A 61 21.18 7.93 5.86
C LYS A 61 21.88 9.27 5.67
N PHE A 62 21.14 10.29 5.27
CA PHE A 62 21.66 11.65 5.14
C PHE A 62 20.62 12.68 5.60
N ASP A 63 21.10 13.88 5.91
CA ASP A 63 20.26 15.05 6.20
C ASP A 63 19.80 15.74 4.91
N GLU A 64 18.52 16.10 4.86
CA GLU A 64 17.82 16.66 3.68
C GLU A 64 18.47 17.92 3.07
N GLN A 65 19.35 18.61 3.81
CA GLN A 65 19.97 19.87 3.39
C GLN A 65 21.15 19.70 2.42
N ASP A 66 21.83 18.55 2.47
CA ASP A 66 23.07 18.32 1.70
C ASP A 66 22.88 17.45 0.46
N VAL A 67 21.64 17.06 0.15
CA VAL A 67 21.40 16.12 -0.95
C VAL A 67 21.57 16.77 -2.33
N LEU A 68 22.39 16.11 -3.16
CA LEU A 68 22.67 16.43 -4.55
C LEU A 68 22.83 15.12 -5.31
N GLY A 69 22.08 14.97 -6.41
CA GLY A 69 22.08 13.75 -7.22
C GLY A 69 21.02 12.74 -6.77
N ASP A 70 21.26 11.47 -7.08
CA ASP A 70 20.29 10.40 -6.87
C ASP A 70 20.15 10.04 -5.38
N PHE A 71 18.91 9.81 -4.93
CA PHE A 71 18.60 9.39 -3.58
C PHE A 71 17.35 8.50 -3.53
N VAL A 72 17.13 7.85 -2.39
CA VAL A 72 16.03 6.93 -2.16
C VAL A 72 15.24 7.38 -0.93
N VAL A 73 13.93 7.54 -1.09
CA VAL A 73 13.00 7.78 0.01
C VAL A 73 12.32 6.48 0.38
N TYR A 74 12.43 6.13 1.65
CA TYR A 74 11.78 4.99 2.25
C TYR A 74 10.52 5.48 2.94
N ILE A 75 9.36 5.09 2.40
CA ILE A 75 8.07 5.43 3.00
C ILE A 75 7.48 4.21 3.68
N ARG A 76 6.92 4.42 4.87
CA ARG A 76 6.02 3.47 5.53
C ARG A 76 4.63 4.06 5.57
N THR A 77 3.66 3.27 5.16
CA THR A 77 2.26 3.68 5.12
C THR A 77 1.38 2.68 5.82
N LYS A 78 0.24 3.14 6.33
CA LYS A 78 -0.81 2.31 6.90
C LYS A 78 -2.09 2.53 6.12
N ASN A 79 -2.82 1.45 5.83
CA ASN A 79 -4.10 1.49 5.12
C ASN A 79 -4.07 2.21 3.75
N ALA A 80 -2.87 2.37 3.17
CA ALA A 80 -2.67 3.12 1.93
C ALA A 80 -2.49 2.24 0.69
N LYS A 81 -2.34 0.92 0.86
CA LYS A 81 -2.15 -0.02 -0.26
C LYS A 81 -3.30 0.08 -1.26
N GLY A 82 -2.97 0.35 -2.52
CA GLY A 82 -3.93 0.55 -3.62
C GLY A 82 -4.57 1.94 -3.64
N LYS A 83 -4.29 2.80 -2.67
CA LYS A 83 -4.73 4.20 -2.62
C LYS A 83 -3.64 5.12 -3.16
N GLN A 84 -4.06 6.35 -3.49
CA GLN A 84 -3.17 7.42 -3.91
C GLN A 84 -2.91 8.37 -2.76
N ILE A 85 -1.66 8.78 -2.58
CA ILE A 85 -1.26 9.79 -1.59
C ILE A 85 -0.47 10.92 -2.24
N ALA A 86 -0.42 12.05 -1.57
CA ALA A 86 0.51 13.13 -1.90
C ALA A 86 1.75 13.03 -1.02
N ILE A 87 2.94 13.13 -1.62
CA ILE A 87 4.22 13.08 -0.90
C ILE A 87 4.95 14.40 -1.16
N LYS A 88 5.20 15.17 -0.10
CA LYS A 88 5.93 16.44 -0.17
C LYS A 88 7.33 16.23 0.38
N PHE A 89 8.35 16.56 -0.40
CA PHE A 89 9.74 16.49 0.01
C PHE A 89 10.23 17.86 0.45
N ASN A 90 10.72 17.96 1.68
CA ASN A 90 11.27 19.20 2.20
C ASN A 90 12.76 19.31 1.83
N MET A 91 13.05 19.92 0.67
CA MET A 91 14.43 20.09 0.18
C MET A 91 14.67 21.55 -0.22
N PRO A 92 15.01 22.44 0.74
CA PRO A 92 15.17 23.86 0.47
C PRO A 92 16.32 24.12 -0.52
N GLY A 93 16.10 25.01 -1.48
CA GLY A 93 17.11 25.37 -2.49
C GLY A 93 17.33 24.31 -3.58
N ARG A 94 16.51 23.25 -3.61
CA ARG A 94 16.62 22.13 -4.55
C ARG A 94 15.32 21.90 -5.30
N VAL A 95 15.45 21.33 -6.49
CA VAL A 95 14.35 20.73 -7.24
C VAL A 95 14.47 19.22 -7.17
N VAL A 96 13.35 18.53 -6.93
CA VAL A 96 13.25 17.07 -6.93
C VAL A 96 12.78 16.61 -8.30
N LEU A 97 13.47 15.63 -8.87
CA LEU A 97 13.09 14.96 -10.10
C LEU A 97 12.56 13.56 -9.76
N TYR A 98 11.40 13.24 -10.33
CA TYR A 98 10.78 11.92 -10.25
C TYR A 98 10.61 11.39 -11.68
N ASN A 99 11.12 10.19 -11.96
CA ASN A 99 11.17 9.62 -13.32
C ASN A 99 11.81 10.53 -14.38
N GLY A 100 12.72 11.43 -13.97
CA GLY A 100 13.39 12.38 -14.85
C GLY A 100 12.66 13.71 -15.05
N GLU A 101 11.45 13.87 -14.49
CA GLU A 101 10.67 15.11 -14.56
C GLU A 101 10.78 15.89 -13.26
N VAL A 102 10.94 17.21 -13.37
CA VAL A 102 10.95 18.11 -12.20
C VAL A 102 9.56 18.13 -11.58
N VAL A 103 9.49 17.77 -10.31
CA VAL A 103 8.25 17.75 -9.54
C VAL A 103 7.98 19.15 -9.01
N LYS A 104 6.82 19.70 -9.36
CA LYS A 104 6.40 21.03 -8.89
C LYS A 104 6.31 21.05 -7.35
N ASP A 105 6.83 22.11 -6.74
CA ASP A 105 6.81 22.31 -5.28
C ASP A 105 7.45 21.15 -4.48
N ASN A 106 8.32 20.35 -5.13
CA ASN A 106 8.87 19.10 -4.59
C ASN A 106 7.77 18.17 -4.04
N LYS A 107 6.60 18.14 -4.68
CA LYS A 107 5.43 17.38 -4.24
C LYS A 107 4.90 16.44 -5.33
N ILE A 108 4.98 15.13 -5.09
CA ILE A 108 4.34 14.15 -5.97
C ILE A 108 2.89 14.01 -5.56
N GLU A 109 1.97 14.38 -6.45
CA GLU A 109 0.53 14.16 -6.28
C GLU A 109 0.12 12.81 -6.89
N GLY A 110 -0.81 12.10 -6.25
CA GLY A 110 -1.38 10.88 -6.83
C GLY A 110 -0.47 9.64 -6.81
N TYR A 111 0.56 9.61 -5.95
CA TYR A 111 1.45 8.46 -5.85
C TYR A 111 0.69 7.22 -5.37
N THR A 112 0.64 6.18 -6.21
CA THR A 112 -0.10 4.95 -5.90
C THR A 112 0.76 4.00 -5.09
N ILE A 113 0.36 3.75 -3.84
CA ILE A 113 1.09 2.89 -2.91
C ILE A 113 0.84 1.42 -3.24
N LYS A 114 1.90 0.67 -3.55
CA LYS A 114 1.76 -0.76 -3.87
C LYS A 114 1.93 -1.66 -2.65
N LYS A 115 2.69 -1.20 -1.65
CA LYS A 115 3.05 -1.95 -0.45
C LYS A 115 3.14 -1.01 0.76
N ASP A 116 2.94 -1.54 1.96
CA ASP A 116 3.04 -0.77 3.21
C ASP A 116 4.45 -0.21 3.47
N PHE A 117 5.46 -0.78 2.81
CA PHE A 117 6.82 -0.26 2.76
C PHE A 117 7.28 -0.17 1.30
N GLU A 118 7.62 1.05 0.87
CA GLU A 118 8.00 1.32 -0.50
C GLU A 118 9.25 2.21 -0.58
N LYS A 119 10.01 2.03 -1.66
CA LYS A 119 11.20 2.81 -1.96
C LYS A 119 10.93 3.64 -3.19
N ILE A 120 11.12 4.95 -3.08
CA ILE A 120 10.95 5.90 -4.18
C ILE A 120 12.34 6.40 -4.56
N TYR A 121 12.72 6.17 -5.81
CA TYR A 121 13.98 6.67 -6.37
C TYR A 121 13.75 8.05 -6.95
N LEU A 122 14.56 9.02 -6.50
CA LEU A 122 14.44 10.43 -6.85
C LEU A 122 15.83 10.99 -7.14
N ARG A 123 15.87 12.15 -7.77
CA ARG A 123 17.10 12.93 -7.95
C ARG A 123 16.89 14.35 -7.47
N ALA A 124 17.84 14.91 -6.75
CA ALA A 124 17.82 16.31 -6.34
C ALA A 124 18.84 17.10 -7.17
N GLU A 125 18.42 18.22 -7.73
CA GLU A 125 19.30 19.15 -8.44
C GLU A 125 19.24 20.54 -7.81
N LYS A 126 20.28 21.35 -8.03
CA LYS A 126 20.22 22.78 -7.65
C LYS A 126 19.14 23.44 -8.46
N ILE A 127 18.36 24.31 -7.83
CA ILE A 127 17.58 25.31 -8.55
C ILE A 127 18.58 26.06 -9.43
N LYS A 128 18.46 25.90 -10.75
CA LYS A 128 19.15 26.81 -11.65
C LYS A 128 18.53 28.18 -11.40
N PRO A 129 19.31 29.24 -11.21
CA PRO A 129 18.72 30.57 -11.33
C PRO A 129 18.02 30.58 -12.69
N GLU A 130 16.74 30.92 -12.70
CA GLU A 130 16.14 31.33 -13.96
C GLU A 130 17.04 32.47 -14.47
N ASP A 131 17.58 32.34 -15.67
CA ASP A 131 18.09 33.50 -16.39
C ASP A 131 16.88 34.45 -16.48
N ASP A 132 16.85 35.47 -15.63
CA ASP A 132 15.99 36.64 -15.77
C ASP A 132 16.26 37.21 -17.18
N GLU A 133 15.43 36.84 -18.16
CA GLU A 133 15.30 37.53 -19.46
C GLU A 133 14.34 38.72 -19.34
#